data_AF-A0A8T4P0P8-F1
#
_entry.id   AF-A0A8T4P0P8-F1
#
_cell.length_a   1.000
_cell.length_b   1.000
_cell.length_c   1.000
_cell.angle_alpha   90.00
_cell.angle_beta   90.00
_cell.angle_gamma   90.00
#
_symmetry.space_group_name_H-M   'P 1'
#
loop_
_entity.id
_entity.type
_entity.pdbx_description
1 polymer ?
#
loop_
_entity_poly.entity_id
_entity_poly.type
_entity_poly.pdbx_seq_one_letter_code
_entity_poly.pdbx_strand_id
1 'polypeptide(L)'
;MVHLVVVSVTTVIFGIASLMLISRARNRLSEGSIRKYMDNFAICLAFIVIFSVWQTARSIVGVDIGIEGLGTYPEYIFIVFAYVAFIVASFRVLKISEEFGFKEDGKKIKGILKQRAKAPKKAKK
;
A
#
# COMPACT_ATOMS: atom_id res chain seq x y z
N MET A 1 25.93 6.97 13.96
CA MET A 1 25.05 6.36 14.98
C MET A 1 23.79 7.19 15.23
N VAL A 2 23.90 8.45 15.70
CA VAL A 2 22.72 9.30 16.04
C VAL A 2 21.71 9.43 14.89
N HIS A 3 22.17 9.71 13.65
CA HIS A 3 21.26 9.83 12.50
C HIS A 3 20.49 8.54 12.18
N LEU A 4 21.12 7.37 12.31
CA LEU A 4 20.47 6.07 12.06
C LEU A 4 19.40 5.78 13.11
N VAL A 5 19.71 6.04 14.39
CA VAL A 5 18.74 5.88 15.49
C VAL A 5 17.55 6.81 15.27
N VAL A 6 17.77 8.09 14.93
CA VAL A 6 16.68 9.05 14.65
C VAL A 6 15.80 8.61 13.47
N VAL A 7 16.39 8.15 12.36
CA VAL A 7 15.63 7.64 11.21
C VAL A 7 14.82 6.38 11.58
N SER A 8 15.42 5.47 12.33
CA SER A 8 14.76 4.23 12.75
C SER A 8 13.56 4.49 13.68
N VAL A 9 13.74 5.33 14.71
CA VAL A 9 12.69 5.71 15.66
C VAL A 9 11.56 6.47 14.98
N THR A 10 11.88 7.43 14.11
CA THR A 10 10.85 8.17 13.36
C THR A 10 10.05 7.24 12.45
N THR A 11 10.70 6.30 11.77
CA THR A 11 10.03 5.28 10.94
C THR A 11 9.05 4.44 11.75
N VAL A 12 9.43 4.01 12.96
CA VAL A 12 8.53 3.27 13.87
C VAL A 12 7.32 4.12 14.26
N ILE A 13 7.52 5.38 14.63
CA ILE A 13 6.42 6.29 15.03
C ILE A 13 5.42 6.47 13.89
N PHE A 14 5.90 6.81 12.68
CA PHE A 14 5.03 6.96 11.52
C PHE A 14 4.36 5.64 11.12
N GLY A 15 5.08 4.53 11.24
CA GLY A 15 4.55 3.20 11.03
C GLY A 15 3.37 2.87 11.94
N ILE A 16 3.52 3.06 13.25
CA ILE A 16 2.43 2.84 14.22
C ILE A 16 1.27 3.82 13.96
N ALA A 17 1.55 5.10 13.71
CA ALA A 17 0.52 6.10 13.42
C ALA A 17 -0.29 5.72 12.17
N SER A 18 0.38 5.23 11.13
CA SER A 18 -0.28 4.77 9.90
C SER A 18 -1.19 3.55 10.14
N LEU A 19 -0.78 2.60 10.99
CA LEU A 19 -1.63 1.47 11.39
C LEU A 19 -2.89 1.93 12.12
N MET A 20 -2.77 2.91 13.02
CA MET A 20 -3.92 3.48 13.72
C MET A 20 -4.89 4.16 12.75
N LEU A 21 -4.37 4.94 11.79
CA LEU A 21 -5.18 5.62 10.79
C LEU A 21 -5.92 4.61 9.88
N ILE A 22 -5.24 3.58 9.40
CA ILE A 22 -5.86 2.53 8.58
C ILE A 22 -6.92 1.77 9.36
N SER A 23 -6.63 1.42 10.62
CA SER A 23 -7.61 0.75 11.48
C SER A 23 -8.86 1.61 11.68
N ARG A 24 -8.69 2.92 11.89
CA ARG A 24 -9.80 3.87 12.02
C ARG A 24 -10.58 4.03 10.72
N ALA A 25 -9.90 4.12 9.58
CA ALA A 25 -10.54 4.24 8.27
C ALA A 25 -11.26 2.94 7.86
N ARG A 26 -10.71 1.77 8.20
CA ARG A 26 -11.36 0.46 8.02
C ARG A 26 -12.71 0.40 8.74
N ASN A 27 -12.77 0.88 9.99
CA ASN A 27 -14.00 0.86 10.79
C ASN A 27 -15.09 1.81 10.26
N ARG A 28 -14.75 2.72 9.34
CA ARG A 28 -15.69 3.62 8.68
C ARG A 28 -16.20 3.11 7.34
N LEU A 29 -15.66 2.01 6.84
CA LEU A 29 -16.06 1.42 5.57
C LEU A 29 -17.10 0.33 5.79
N SER A 30 -18.13 0.31 4.94
CA SER A 30 -19.06 -0.80 4.83
C SER A 30 -18.35 -2.05 4.31
N GLU A 31 -18.96 -3.22 4.52
CA GLU A 31 -18.44 -4.47 3.97
C GLU A 31 -18.44 -4.42 2.44
N GLY A 32 -17.25 -4.50 1.86
CA GLY A 32 -17.04 -4.36 0.42
C GLY A 32 -15.60 -4.65 0.00
N SER A 33 -15.31 -4.51 -1.30
CA SER A 33 -13.98 -4.75 -1.88
C SER A 33 -12.90 -3.83 -1.27
N ILE A 34 -13.26 -2.58 -0.95
CA ILE A 34 -12.39 -1.58 -0.31
C ILE A 34 -12.01 -1.98 1.12
N ARG A 35 -12.96 -2.46 1.94
CA ARG A 35 -12.67 -2.91 3.31
C ARG A 35 -11.71 -4.10 3.30
N LYS A 36 -11.93 -5.05 2.39
CA LYS A 36 -11.03 -6.18 2.15
C LYS A 36 -9.63 -5.71 1.71
N TYR A 37 -9.53 -4.75 0.79
CA TYR A 37 -8.23 -4.17 0.41
C TYR A 37 -7.50 -3.56 1.62
N MET A 38 -8.22 -2.78 2.42
CA MET A 38 -7.65 -2.16 3.61
C MET A 38 -7.17 -3.17 4.66
N ASP A 39 -7.84 -4.31 4.81
CA ASP A 39 -7.40 -5.39 5.70
C ASP A 39 -6.05 -5.98 5.23
N ASN A 40 -5.92 -6.26 3.94
CA ASN A 40 -4.65 -6.75 3.38
C ASN A 40 -3.53 -5.70 3.49
N PHE A 41 -3.86 -4.43 3.27
CA PHE A 41 -2.92 -3.33 3.40
C PHE A 41 -2.46 -3.14 4.86
N ALA A 42 -3.38 -3.25 5.82
CA ALA A 42 -3.07 -3.19 7.25
C ALA A 42 -2.11 -4.32 7.68
N ILE A 43 -2.33 -5.55 7.18
CA ILE A 43 -1.42 -6.68 7.44
C ILE A 43 -0.03 -6.41 6.87
N CYS A 44 0.05 -5.92 5.63
CA CYS A 44 1.32 -5.56 5.00
C CYS A 44 2.07 -4.50 5.83
N LEU A 45 1.34 -3.46 6.23
CA LEU A 45 1.90 -2.39 7.04
C LEU A 45 2.34 -2.90 8.42
N ALA A 46 1.61 -3.82 9.03
CA ALA A 46 1.99 -4.40 10.32
C ALA A 46 3.34 -5.13 10.23
N PHE A 47 3.57 -5.90 9.16
CA PHE A 47 4.87 -6.53 8.92
C PHE A 47 6.00 -5.51 8.77
N ILE A 48 5.77 -4.41 8.05
CA ILE A 48 6.76 -3.34 7.89
C ILE A 48 7.07 -2.67 9.21
N VAL A 49 6.06 -2.43 10.05
CA VAL A 49 6.24 -1.84 11.38
C VAL A 49 7.02 -2.78 12.29
N ILE A 50 6.70 -4.08 12.30
CA ILE A 50 7.45 -5.08 13.07
C ILE A 50 8.91 -5.13 12.62
N PHE A 51 9.16 -5.14 11.30
CA PHE A 51 10.50 -5.06 10.73
C PHE A 51 11.24 -3.78 11.18
N SER A 52 10.57 -2.63 11.12
CA SER A 52 11.16 -1.34 11.52
C SER A 52 11.46 -1.28 13.02
N VAL A 53 10.60 -1.87 13.87
CA VAL A 53 10.84 -1.99 15.31
C VAL A 53 12.04 -2.89 15.59
N TRP A 54 12.15 -4.03 14.89
CA TRP A 54 13.28 -4.95 15.01
C TRP A 54 14.60 -4.29 14.60
N GLN A 55 14.62 -3.59 13.47
CA GLN A 55 15.80 -2.87 12.99
C GLN A 55 16.22 -1.76 13.96
N THR A 56 15.25 -1.02 14.51
CA THR A 56 15.48 0.01 15.54
C THR A 56 16.08 -0.60 16.81
N ALA A 57 15.52 -1.72 17.29
CA ALA A 57 16.02 -2.43 18.47
C ALA A 57 17.47 -2.89 18.27
N ARG A 58 17.80 -3.46 17.11
CA ARG A 58 19.18 -3.87 16.80
C ARG A 58 20.13 -2.67 16.75
N SER A 59 19.69 -1.56 16.16
CA SER A 59 20.50 -0.33 16.07
C SER A 59 20.77 0.32 17.43
N ILE A 60 19.87 0.17 18.42
CA ILE A 60 20.00 0.80 19.74
C ILE A 60 20.81 -0.08 20.70
N VAL A 61 20.58 -1.39 20.70
CA VAL A 61 21.27 -2.31 21.61
C VAL A 61 22.75 -2.50 21.19
N GLY A 62 23.17 -1.90 20.07
CA GLY A 62 24.56 -1.95 19.63
C GLY A 62 25.00 -3.39 19.37
N VAL A 63 24.05 -4.27 19.05
CA VAL A 63 24.38 -5.65 18.69
C VAL A 63 24.95 -5.60 17.27
N ASP A 64 26.21 -5.18 17.19
CA ASP A 64 27.14 -5.68 16.19
C ASP A 64 27.27 -7.18 16.48
N ILE A 65 26.26 -7.95 16.06
CA ILE A 65 26.37 -9.39 15.98
C ILE A 65 27.40 -9.61 14.88
N GLY A 66 28.67 -9.61 15.26
CA GLY A 66 29.81 -10.12 14.48
C GLY A 66 29.70 -11.63 14.29
N ILE A 67 28.53 -12.08 13.82
CA ILE A 67 28.25 -13.42 13.36
C ILE A 67 27.64 -13.20 11.97
N GLU A 68 28.50 -13.28 10.97
CA GLU A 68 28.32 -13.04 9.54
C GLU A 68 27.19 -13.83 8.85
N GLY A 69 26.15 -14.31 9.56
CA GLY A 69 25.12 -15.11 8.92
C GLY A 69 23.83 -15.41 9.66
N LEU A 70 23.61 -14.98 10.92
CA LEU A 70 22.36 -15.37 11.64
C LEU A 70 21.45 -14.20 12.04
N GLY A 71 22.00 -13.02 12.32
CA GLY A 71 21.19 -11.83 12.66
C GLY A 71 20.52 -11.17 11.46
N THR A 72 21.06 -11.33 10.26
CA THR A 72 20.59 -10.69 9.02
C THR A 72 19.41 -11.42 8.38
N TYR A 73 19.34 -12.75 8.53
CA TYR A 73 18.34 -13.59 7.85
C TYR A 73 16.87 -13.29 8.20
N PRO A 74 16.50 -13.01 9.46
CA PRO A 74 15.10 -12.72 9.81
C PRO A 74 14.57 -11.47 9.10
N GLU A 75 15.41 -10.44 8.97
CA GLU A 75 15.04 -9.18 8.30
C GLU A 75 14.66 -9.39 6.83
N TYR A 76 15.46 -10.15 6.09
CA TYR A 76 15.17 -10.46 4.70
C TYR A 76 13.93 -11.34 4.54
N ILE A 77 13.62 -12.20 5.51
CA ILE A 77 12.40 -12.99 5.48
C ILE A 77 11.18 -12.06 5.64
N PHE A 78 11.21 -11.13 6.60
CA PHE A 78 10.12 -10.17 6.81
C PHE A 78 9.92 -9.23 5.61
N ILE A 79 11.00 -8.76 4.98
CA ILE A 79 10.88 -7.89 3.80
C ILE A 79 10.26 -8.63 2.61
N VAL A 80 10.63 -9.91 2.41
CA VAL A 80 10.04 -10.75 1.35
C VAL A 80 8.55 -10.95 1.60
N PHE A 81 8.13 -11.25 2.82
CA PHE A 81 6.70 -11.35 3.16
C PHE A 81 5.96 -10.03 2.96
N ALA A 82 6.58 -8.90 3.30
CA ALA A 82 6.01 -7.58 3.04
C ALA A 82 5.82 -7.34 1.54
N TYR A 83 6.79 -7.69 0.69
CA TYR A 83 6.66 -7.58 -0.77
C TYR A 83 5.56 -8.48 -1.33
N VAL A 84 5.44 -9.71 -0.84
CA VAL A 84 4.32 -10.61 -1.22
C VAL A 84 2.97 -9.99 -0.82
N ALA A 85 2.86 -9.45 0.40
CA ALA A 85 1.65 -8.79 0.85
C ALA A 85 1.32 -7.54 0.00
N PHE A 86 2.33 -6.77 -0.42
CA PHE A 86 2.16 -5.65 -1.34
C PHE A 86 1.63 -6.10 -2.70
N ILE A 87 2.17 -7.18 -3.28
CA ILE A 87 1.67 -7.73 -4.55
C ILE A 87 0.17 -8.06 -4.44
N VAL A 88 -0.24 -8.72 -3.35
CA VAL A 88 -1.65 -9.06 -3.10
C VAL A 88 -2.51 -7.80 -2.92
N ALA A 89 -1.99 -6.79 -2.21
CA ALA A 89 -2.67 -5.50 -2.05
C ALA A 89 -2.85 -4.79 -3.40
N SER A 90 -1.82 -4.75 -4.25
CA SER A 90 -1.85 -4.17 -5.59
C SER A 90 -2.87 -4.84 -6.50
N PHE A 91 -3.00 -6.17 -6.44
CA PHE A 91 -4.07 -6.88 -7.18
C PHE A 91 -5.47 -6.46 -6.73
N ARG A 92 -5.67 -6.18 -5.44
CA ARG A 92 -6.95 -5.67 -4.94
C ARG A 92 -7.21 -4.23 -5.36
N VAL A 93 -6.18 -3.36 -5.39
CA VAL A 93 -6.30 -2.02 -5.98
C VAL A 93 -6.74 -2.11 -7.43
N LEU A 94 -6.15 -3.01 -8.20
CA LEU A 94 -6.53 -3.21 -9.60
C LEU A 94 -8.02 -3.55 -9.72
N LYS A 95 -8.51 -4.53 -8.93
CA LYS A 95 -9.95 -4.86 -8.93
C LYS A 95 -10.85 -3.69 -8.53
N ILE A 96 -10.49 -2.93 -7.49
CA ILE A 96 -11.23 -1.73 -7.09
C ILE A 96 -11.22 -0.69 -8.21
N SER A 97 -10.08 -0.50 -8.89
CA SER A 97 -9.99 0.41 -10.03
C SER A 97 -10.78 -0.07 -11.24
N GLU A 98 -11.05 -1.36 -11.38
CA GLU A 98 -11.95 -1.86 -12.42
C GLU A 98 -13.43 -1.70 -12.05
N GLU A 99 -13.76 -1.87 -10.77
CA GLU A 99 -15.11 -1.70 -10.21
C GLU A 99 -15.53 -0.22 -10.17
N PHE A 100 -14.62 0.68 -9.81
CA PHE A 100 -14.91 2.11 -9.59
C PHE A 100 -14.23 3.05 -10.60
N GLY A 101 -13.23 2.58 -11.34
CA GLY A 101 -12.44 3.40 -12.24
C GLY A 101 -12.89 3.24 -13.68
N PHE A 102 -13.63 4.23 -14.17
CA PHE A 102 -13.75 4.71 -15.56
C PHE A 102 -13.91 3.70 -16.72
N LYS A 103 -13.97 2.38 -16.53
CA LYS A 103 -14.23 1.42 -17.61
C LYS A 103 -15.66 1.60 -18.12
N GLU A 104 -16.61 1.93 -17.23
CA GLU A 104 -17.97 2.30 -17.61
C GLU A 104 -18.06 3.73 -18.16
N ASP A 105 -17.41 4.71 -17.53
CA ASP A 105 -17.45 6.09 -18.00
C ASP A 105 -16.68 6.29 -19.32
N GLY A 106 -15.57 5.59 -19.51
CA GLY A 106 -14.82 5.54 -20.76
C GLY A 106 -15.60 4.89 -21.89
N LYS A 107 -16.41 3.85 -21.60
CA LYS A 107 -17.36 3.29 -22.58
C LYS A 107 -18.46 4.28 -22.94
N LYS A 108 -19.02 5.01 -21.96
CA LYS A 108 -20.01 6.08 -22.22
C LYS A 108 -19.42 7.22 -23.04
N ILE A 109 -18.23 7.70 -22.69
CA ILE A 109 -17.51 8.76 -23.42
C ILE A 109 -17.18 8.32 -24.85
N LYS A 110 -16.72 7.07 -25.04
CA LYS A 110 -16.46 6.50 -26.37
C LYS A 110 -17.74 6.37 -27.20
N GLY A 111 -18.88 6.07 -26.57
CA GLY A 111 -20.21 6.08 -27.19
C GLY A 111 -20.64 7.48 -27.66
N ILE A 112 -20.48 8.50 -26.80
CA ILE A 112 -20.80 9.90 -27.11
C ILE A 112 -19.91 10.45 -28.22
N LEU A 113 -18.61 10.14 -28.20
CA LEU A 113 -17.66 10.52 -29.26
C LEU A 113 -18.01 9.87 -30.60
N LYS A 114 -18.40 8.58 -30.61
CA LYS A 114 -18.88 7.90 -31.83
C LYS A 114 -20.17 8.51 -32.37
N GLN A 115 -21.10 8.92 -31.51
CA GLN A 115 -22.33 9.60 -31.94
C GLN A 115 -22.05 10.99 -32.50
N ARG A 116 -21.17 11.78 -31.89
CA ARG A 116 -20.76 13.09 -32.42
C ARG A 116 -19.97 13.00 -33.72
N ALA A 117 -19.17 11.95 -33.90
CA ALA A 117 -18.45 11.70 -35.16
C ALA A 117 -19.39 11.26 -36.30
N LYS A 118 -20.52 10.62 -35.99
CA LYS A 118 -21.54 10.22 -36.97
C LYS A 118 -22.60 11.29 -37.23
N ALA A 119 -22.75 12.28 -36.36
CA ALA A 119 -23.67 13.39 -36.59
C ALA A 119 -23.10 14.28 -37.72
N PRO A 120 -23.75 14.38 -38.89
CA PRO A 120 -23.29 15.25 -39.94
C PRO A 120 -23.26 16.68 -39.39
N LYS A 121 -22.12 17.37 -39.56
CA LYS A 121 -22.01 18.81 -39.30
C LYS A 121 -23.15 19.49 -40.05
N LYS A 122 -24.23 19.85 -39.37
CA LYS A 122 -25.24 20.75 -39.93
C LYS A 122 -24.49 22.03 -40.25
N ALA A 123 -24.24 22.23 -41.54
CA ALA A 123 -23.63 23.41 -42.10
C ALA A 123 -24.36 24.62 -41.53
N LYS A 124 -23.64 25.43 -40.75
CA LYS A 124 -24.07 26.78 -40.43
C LYS A 124 -24.19 27.52 -41.77
N LYS A 125 -25.42 27.75 -42.21
CA LYS A 125 -25.75 28.84 -43.14
C LYS A 125 -25.68 30.14 -42.38
#